data_AF-A0A378I105-F1
#
_entry.id   AF-A0A378I105-F1
#
_cell.length_a   1.000
_cell.length_b   1.000
_cell.length_c   1.000
_cell.angle_alpha   90.00
_cell.angle_beta   90.00
_cell.angle_gamma   90.00
#
_symmetry.space_group_name_H-M   'P 1'
#
loop_
_entity.id
_entity.type
_entity.pdbx_description
1 polymer ?
#
loop_
_entity_poly.entity_id
_entity_poly.type
_entity_poly.pdbx_seq_one_letter_code
_entity_poly.pdbx_strand_id
1 'polypeptide(L)'
;MQDKFELGESDTGHMSRALDNYLDLVPKTKSGAIDLTKASRIAEGGTHLLYRFPDAPYVIKLMKQNPNAQELKELEKKYAVLYMCFDQDGKQRCIREQHLTLPVKLPGKDTYPAALSIVPYENCFKSKIKFDFKIEPAELDPYLIDHHEGLFAQANKTLIHKDDSESGFNLKDYKVIDERIGAILQRLDSDPKLQEAMIEFLNHYREFYQQTNIILDAMGFENILFFKDESGDWQFKIGSAIKHDTGAYTNELFATLNADSEVNLQEFFNFTHAYFSPANIRAVNACAMKLGLEPVIHDVIIDTKDLVKISQQLSLAERMLAYAKHGDFTKMHTILEENKDKLNFNLKDFWAYPLIADEYIKHGRPAREFSNYLKIVSQLPVNLPENEEQAQQIQDVKMAIVDRKTVHDKKTRLHEELKAILPKFSIWASLNEEKESKNEDITPHFKNY
;
A
#
# COMPACT_ATOMS: atom_id res chain seq x y z
N MET A 1 -21.68 5.38 37.98
CA MET A 1 -21.17 4.09 38.46
C MET A 1 -19.97 3.76 37.59
N GLN A 2 -18.77 3.84 38.16
CA GLN A 2 -17.51 3.52 37.51
C GLN A 2 -17.19 2.06 37.85
N ASP A 3 -17.38 1.16 36.91
CA ASP A 3 -16.85 -0.20 37.03
C ASP A 3 -15.40 -0.20 36.53
N LYS A 4 -14.49 -0.44 37.48
CA LYS A 4 -13.08 -0.72 37.23
C LYS A 4 -12.97 -2.09 36.58
N PHE A 5 -12.54 -2.14 35.33
CA PHE A 5 -12.00 -3.36 34.74
C PHE A 5 -10.59 -3.59 35.31
N GLU A 6 -10.50 -4.46 36.32
CA GLU A 6 -9.24 -5.11 36.70
C GLU A 6 -9.02 -6.26 35.71
N LEU A 7 -8.09 -6.06 34.77
CA LEU A 7 -7.57 -7.14 33.92
C LEU A 7 -6.80 -8.12 34.82
N GLY A 8 -7.30 -9.34 34.95
CA GLY A 8 -6.67 -10.40 35.74
C GLY A 8 -5.27 -10.76 35.25
N GLU A 9 -4.33 -10.86 36.19
CA GLU A 9 -2.90 -11.15 35.97
C GLU A 9 -2.56 -12.58 35.52
N SER A 10 -3.54 -13.40 35.10
CA SER A 10 -3.28 -14.84 34.95
C SER A 10 -2.71 -15.30 33.60
N ASP A 11 -2.73 -14.46 32.55
CA ASP A 11 -2.25 -14.86 31.20
C ASP A 11 -0.98 -14.12 30.74
N THR A 12 -0.56 -13.05 31.43
CA THR A 12 0.68 -12.32 31.13
C THR A 12 1.94 -13.10 31.56
N GLY A 13 1.82 -13.98 32.56
CA GLY A 13 2.96 -14.70 33.17
C GLY A 13 3.56 -15.82 32.33
N HIS A 14 2.78 -16.47 31.47
CA HIS A 14 3.31 -17.47 30.53
C HIS A 14 3.93 -16.83 29.28
N MET A 15 3.47 -15.63 28.91
CA MET A 15 3.83 -14.94 27.65
C MET A 15 5.10 -14.09 27.74
N SER A 16 5.43 -13.50 28.91
CA SER A 16 6.74 -12.85 29.16
C SER A 16 7.89 -13.78 28.79
N ARG A 17 7.77 -15.08 29.15
CA ARG A 17 8.84 -16.06 29.01
C ARG A 17 9.23 -16.36 27.56
N ALA A 18 8.29 -16.34 26.60
CA ALA A 18 8.60 -16.71 25.22
C ALA A 18 9.39 -15.61 24.48
N LEU A 19 9.15 -14.33 24.80
CA LEU A 19 9.89 -13.23 24.20
C LEU A 19 11.18 -12.90 24.95
N ASP A 20 11.20 -13.06 26.27
CA ASP A 20 12.43 -13.05 27.08
C ASP A 20 13.45 -14.03 26.52
N ASN A 21 12.99 -15.21 26.06
CA ASN A 21 13.84 -16.20 25.39
C ASN A 21 14.44 -15.71 24.07
N TYR A 22 13.77 -14.84 23.30
CA TYR A 22 14.34 -14.32 22.05
C TYR A 22 15.34 -13.19 22.29
N LEU A 23 15.10 -12.32 23.27
CA LEU A 23 16.03 -11.24 23.65
C LEU A 23 17.40 -11.76 24.06
N ASP A 24 17.46 -12.95 24.66
CA ASP A 24 18.70 -13.62 25.03
C ASP A 24 19.44 -14.20 23.81
N LEU A 25 18.71 -14.53 22.75
CA LEU A 25 19.27 -15.01 21.48
C LEU A 25 19.73 -13.87 20.56
N VAL A 26 19.35 -12.61 20.82
CA VAL A 26 19.77 -11.47 20.02
C VAL A 26 21.27 -11.20 20.22
N PRO A 27 22.10 -11.21 19.14
CA PRO A 27 23.50 -10.84 19.25
C PRO A 27 23.70 -9.44 19.86
N LYS A 28 24.52 -9.37 20.90
CA LYS A 28 24.87 -8.13 21.61
C LYS A 28 26.34 -7.75 21.41
N THR A 29 26.64 -6.46 21.45
CA THR A 29 28.01 -5.95 21.55
C THR A 29 28.58 -6.24 22.94
N LYS A 30 29.88 -6.00 23.15
CA LYS A 30 30.50 -6.09 24.48
C LYS A 30 29.86 -5.16 25.52
N SER A 31 29.27 -4.05 25.07
CA SER A 31 28.57 -3.09 25.94
C SER A 31 27.10 -3.47 26.17
N GLY A 32 26.64 -4.62 25.67
CA GLY A 32 25.26 -5.09 25.83
C GLY A 32 24.25 -4.52 24.84
N ALA A 33 24.68 -3.72 23.86
CA ALA A 33 23.79 -3.16 22.84
C ALA A 33 23.41 -4.23 21.80
N ILE A 34 22.20 -4.19 21.25
CA ILE A 34 21.82 -5.06 20.13
C ILE A 34 22.69 -4.72 18.92
N ASP A 35 23.41 -5.73 18.42
CA ASP A 35 24.44 -5.58 17.40
C ASP A 35 23.86 -5.84 15.99
N LEU A 36 23.09 -4.87 15.48
CA LEU A 36 22.51 -4.94 14.14
C LEU A 36 23.57 -4.88 13.01
N THR A 37 24.85 -4.69 13.32
CA THR A 37 25.94 -4.84 12.33
C THR A 37 26.09 -6.27 11.84
N LYS A 38 25.60 -7.24 12.62
CA LYS A 38 25.58 -8.68 12.27
C LYS A 38 24.25 -9.11 11.63
N ALA A 39 23.30 -8.21 11.46
CA ALA A 39 22.02 -8.48 10.82
C ALA A 39 22.00 -7.95 9.38
N SER A 40 21.24 -8.63 8.53
CA SER A 40 20.89 -8.09 7.20
C SER A 40 19.61 -7.27 7.31
N ARG A 41 19.59 -6.08 6.71
CA ARG A 41 18.34 -5.35 6.46
C ARG A 41 17.59 -6.06 5.35
N ILE A 42 16.45 -6.67 5.68
CA ILE A 42 15.69 -7.51 4.75
C ILE A 42 14.52 -6.76 4.11
N ALA A 43 14.03 -5.70 4.74
CA ALA A 43 12.93 -4.89 4.24
C ALA A 43 12.84 -3.54 4.98
N GLU A 44 12.02 -2.66 4.46
CA GLU A 44 11.68 -1.36 5.02
C GLU A 44 10.17 -1.15 4.90
N GLY A 45 9.52 -0.84 6.03
CA GLY A 45 8.14 -0.38 6.07
C GLY A 45 8.06 1.14 6.23
N GLY A 46 6.85 1.69 6.32
CA GLY A 46 6.65 3.13 6.53
C GLY A 46 7.27 3.62 7.85
N THR A 47 7.08 2.87 8.93
CA THR A 47 7.48 3.23 10.29
C THR A 47 8.68 2.45 10.84
N HIS A 48 9.11 1.38 10.14
CA HIS A 48 10.13 0.45 10.65
C HIS A 48 11.14 0.02 9.59
N LEU A 49 12.32 -0.40 10.04
CA LEU A 49 13.32 -1.15 9.30
C LEU A 49 13.36 -2.58 9.82
N LEU A 50 13.34 -3.56 8.91
CA LEU A 50 13.33 -4.98 9.26
C LEU A 50 14.74 -5.56 9.15
N TYR A 51 15.24 -6.09 10.26
CA TYR A 51 16.55 -6.72 10.38
C TYR A 51 16.42 -8.19 10.72
N ARG A 52 17.23 -9.01 10.08
CA ARG A 52 17.29 -10.46 10.34
C ARG A 52 18.73 -10.90 10.54
N PHE A 53 18.96 -11.62 11.64
CA PHE A 53 20.22 -12.33 11.85
C PHE A 53 20.20 -13.66 11.08
N PRO A 54 21.37 -14.15 10.63
CA PRO A 54 21.48 -15.48 10.04
C PRO A 54 20.82 -16.53 10.93
N ASP A 55 19.96 -17.37 10.33
CA ASP A 55 19.26 -18.49 10.98
C ASP A 55 18.36 -18.13 12.18
N ALA A 56 18.13 -16.85 12.46
CA ALA A 56 17.25 -16.45 13.55
C ALA A 56 15.79 -16.81 13.26
N PRO A 57 15.06 -17.37 14.26
CA PRO A 57 13.62 -17.64 14.17
C PRO A 57 12.76 -16.38 14.42
N TYR A 58 13.35 -15.20 14.32
CA TYR A 58 12.70 -13.91 14.57
C TYR A 58 13.27 -12.81 13.65
N VAL A 59 12.55 -11.69 13.60
CA VAL A 59 12.93 -10.45 12.92
C VAL A 59 12.92 -9.32 13.93
N ILE A 60 13.88 -8.41 13.84
CA ILE A 60 13.88 -7.16 14.61
C ILE A 60 13.24 -6.08 13.75
N LYS A 61 12.15 -5.47 14.25
CA LYS A 61 11.55 -4.28 13.67
C LYS A 61 12.10 -3.06 14.41
N LEU A 62 13.08 -2.39 13.82
CA LEU A 62 13.63 -1.15 14.36
C LEU A 62 12.74 0.01 13.94
N MET A 63 12.21 0.79 14.89
CA MET A 63 11.39 1.96 14.57
C MET A 63 12.25 3.06 13.93
N LYS A 64 11.76 3.69 12.85
CA LYS A 64 12.45 4.81 12.20
C LYS A 64 12.44 6.07 13.07
N GLN A 65 11.36 6.26 13.81
CA GLN A 65 11.23 7.26 14.86
C GLN A 65 11.46 6.59 16.21
N ASN A 66 11.99 7.33 17.18
CA ASN A 66 12.23 6.83 18.52
C ASN A 66 11.16 7.38 19.48
N PRO A 67 9.97 6.76 19.56
CA PRO A 67 8.91 7.21 20.45
C PRO A 67 9.39 7.21 21.91
N ASN A 68 8.83 8.14 22.68
CA ASN A 68 9.08 8.20 24.11
C ASN A 68 8.34 7.06 24.84
N ALA A 69 8.67 6.87 26.13
CA ALA A 69 8.11 5.77 26.92
C ALA A 69 6.57 5.81 27.03
N GLN A 70 5.97 7.01 27.04
CA GLN A 70 4.53 7.16 27.12
C GLN A 70 3.86 6.76 25.80
N GLU A 71 4.41 7.17 24.66
CA GLU A 71 3.94 6.78 23.33
C GLU A 71 4.02 5.27 23.12
N LEU A 72 5.12 4.64 23.54
CA LEU A 72 5.25 3.17 23.51
C LEU A 72 4.22 2.48 24.40
N LYS A 73 3.98 2.99 25.60
CA LYS A 73 2.96 2.43 26.50
C LYS A 73 1.54 2.53 25.91
N GLU A 74 1.22 3.63 25.25
CA GLU A 74 -0.06 3.77 24.54
C GLU A 74 -0.14 2.83 23.33
N LEU A 75 0.96 2.62 22.60
CA LEU A 75 1.01 1.63 21.53
C LEU A 75 0.76 0.21 22.05
N GLU A 76 1.40 -0.18 23.16
CA GLU A 76 1.19 -1.51 23.76
C GLU A 76 -0.25 -1.71 24.23
N LYS A 77 -0.91 -0.68 24.78
CA LYS A 77 -2.34 -0.76 25.12
C LYS A 77 -3.21 -1.05 23.89
N LYS A 78 -2.92 -0.40 22.75
CA LYS A 78 -3.65 -0.63 21.50
C LYS A 78 -3.47 -2.07 21.00
N TYR A 79 -2.23 -2.58 21.05
CA TYR A 79 -1.96 -3.98 20.72
C TYR A 79 -2.62 -4.95 21.70
N ALA A 80 -2.70 -4.64 22.99
CA ALA A 80 -3.41 -5.47 23.96
C ALA A 80 -4.90 -5.62 23.60
N VAL A 81 -5.56 -4.54 23.18
CA VAL A 81 -6.95 -4.60 22.70
C VAL A 81 -7.05 -5.41 21.40
N LEU A 82 -6.12 -5.22 20.46
CA LEU A 82 -6.06 -6.04 19.23
C LEU A 82 -6.01 -7.54 19.57
N TYR A 83 -5.10 -7.93 20.46
CA TYR A 83 -4.93 -9.31 20.89
C TYR A 83 -6.18 -9.86 21.57
N MET A 84 -6.83 -9.07 22.41
CA MET A 84 -8.07 -9.46 23.06
C MET A 84 -9.21 -9.70 22.06
N CYS A 85 -9.35 -8.85 21.04
CA CYS A 85 -10.42 -8.97 20.05
C CYS A 85 -10.15 -10.08 19.02
N PHE A 86 -8.89 -10.30 18.64
CA PHE A 86 -8.57 -11.22 17.54
C PHE A 86 -8.12 -12.61 17.99
N ASP A 87 -7.50 -12.75 19.16
CA ASP A 87 -7.06 -14.06 19.68
C ASP A 87 -8.12 -14.74 20.55
N GLN A 88 -9.39 -14.36 20.36
CA GLN A 88 -10.53 -15.04 20.96
C GLN A 88 -10.45 -16.55 20.66
N ASP A 89 -10.96 -17.34 21.60
CA ASP A 89 -10.95 -18.81 21.55
C ASP A 89 -9.55 -19.46 21.46
N GLY A 90 -8.47 -18.71 21.75
CA GLY A 90 -7.11 -19.23 21.78
C GLY A 90 -6.50 -19.52 20.40
N LYS A 91 -7.08 -19.01 19.32
CA LYS A 91 -6.64 -19.26 17.92
C LYS A 91 -5.38 -18.51 17.49
N GLN A 92 -4.83 -17.63 18.34
CA GLN A 92 -3.60 -16.87 18.09
C GLN A 92 -3.59 -16.20 16.70
N ARG A 93 -4.60 -15.38 16.39
CA ARG A 93 -4.74 -14.67 15.12
C ARG A 93 -3.79 -13.48 14.97
N CYS A 94 -3.07 -13.07 16.01
CA CYS A 94 -2.16 -11.94 15.95
C CYS A 94 -0.70 -12.35 16.05
N ILE A 95 0.15 -11.66 15.29
CA ILE A 95 1.58 -11.63 15.55
C ILE A 95 1.81 -10.80 16.81
N ARG A 96 2.44 -11.42 17.81
CA ARG A 96 2.74 -10.74 19.07
C ARG A 96 4.01 -9.90 18.90
N GLU A 97 3.88 -8.61 19.19
CA GLU A 97 4.94 -7.61 19.11
C GLU A 97 5.07 -6.98 20.49
N GLN A 98 6.26 -7.05 21.07
CA GLN A 98 6.58 -6.29 22.29
C GLN A 98 7.53 -5.17 21.92
N HIS A 99 7.22 -3.96 22.38
CA HIS A 99 7.97 -2.77 22.00
C HIS A 99 8.88 -2.36 23.15
N LEU A 100 10.17 -2.25 22.86
CA LEU A 100 11.21 -1.99 23.86
C LEU A 100 12.15 -0.91 23.37
N THR A 101 12.64 -0.07 24.28
CA THR A 101 13.76 0.83 24.01
C THR A 101 15.04 0.18 24.50
N LEU A 102 15.93 -0.17 23.57
CA LEU A 102 17.23 -0.79 23.89
C LEU A 102 18.37 -0.05 23.18
N PRO A 103 19.60 -0.09 23.72
CA PRO A 103 20.77 0.38 22.99
C PRO A 103 21.00 -0.47 21.74
N VAL A 104 21.17 0.18 20.58
CA VAL A 104 21.37 -0.47 19.27
C VAL A 104 22.63 0.06 18.61
N LYS A 105 23.39 -0.83 17.96
CA LYS A 105 24.55 -0.49 17.10
C LYS A 105 24.22 -0.84 15.65
N LEU A 106 24.17 0.18 14.78
CA LEU A 106 24.03 0.02 13.33
C LEU A 106 25.39 0.10 12.62
N PRO A 107 25.52 -0.45 11.39
CA PRO A 107 26.70 -0.27 10.56
C PRO A 107 27.04 1.22 10.40
N GLY A 108 28.29 1.59 10.70
CA GLY A 108 28.78 2.97 10.53
C GLY A 108 28.22 4.02 11.49
N LYS A 109 27.38 3.65 12.48
CA LYS A 109 26.80 4.58 13.47
C LYS A 109 27.25 4.24 14.87
N ASP A 110 27.29 5.22 15.77
CA ASP A 110 27.50 4.98 17.20
C ASP A 110 26.32 4.26 17.85
N THR A 111 26.53 3.73 19.05
CA THR A 111 25.44 3.09 19.81
C THR A 111 24.48 4.16 20.30
N TYR A 112 23.18 3.95 20.11
CA TYR A 112 22.14 4.87 20.59
C TYR A 112 20.90 4.09 21.06
N PRO A 113 20.09 4.66 21.99
CA PRO A 113 18.84 4.04 22.39
C PRO A 113 17.83 4.12 21.23
N ALA A 114 17.20 3.00 20.90
CA ALA A 114 16.18 2.94 19.86
C ALA A 114 15.01 2.06 20.28
N ALA A 115 13.80 2.49 19.93
CA ALA A 115 12.60 1.66 20.01
C ALA A 115 12.63 0.57 18.93
N LEU A 116 12.33 -0.65 19.34
CA LEU A 116 12.24 -1.80 18.46
C LEU A 116 11.21 -2.80 18.98
N SER A 117 10.78 -3.70 18.10
CA SER A 117 10.09 -4.92 18.49
C SER A 117 10.81 -6.15 17.94
N ILE A 118 10.70 -7.25 18.68
CA ILE A 118 11.16 -8.57 18.24
C ILE A 118 9.93 -9.37 17.87
N VAL A 119 9.93 -9.90 16.65
CA VAL A 119 8.76 -10.54 16.06
C VAL A 119 9.13 -11.95 15.62
N PRO A 120 8.44 -13.00 16.10
CA PRO A 120 8.73 -14.37 15.70
C PRO A 120 8.42 -14.58 14.21
N TYR A 121 9.20 -15.44 13.57
CA TYR A 121 8.91 -15.85 12.20
C TYR A 121 7.84 -16.94 12.20
N GLU A 122 6.65 -16.62 11.72
CA GLU A 122 5.54 -17.55 11.70
C GLU A 122 5.47 -18.38 10.42
N ASN A 123 5.01 -19.63 10.53
CA ASN A 123 4.89 -20.54 9.39
C ASN A 123 3.88 -20.07 8.34
N CYS A 124 2.92 -19.21 8.71
CA CYS A 124 1.94 -18.65 7.78
C CYS A 124 2.60 -17.91 6.61
N PHE A 125 3.74 -17.25 6.84
CA PHE A 125 4.51 -16.55 5.79
C PHE A 125 5.10 -17.50 4.75
N LYS A 126 5.26 -18.78 5.08
CA LYS A 126 5.73 -19.83 4.16
C LYS A 126 4.59 -20.58 3.46
N SER A 127 3.32 -20.27 3.77
CA SER A 127 2.19 -20.98 3.15
C SER A 127 2.19 -20.78 1.63
N LYS A 128 1.95 -21.88 0.91
CA LYS A 128 1.88 -21.89 -0.56
C LYS A 128 0.58 -21.28 -1.08
N ILE A 129 -0.49 -21.37 -0.30
CA ILE A 129 -1.80 -20.83 -0.65
C ILE A 129 -2.11 -19.75 0.37
N LYS A 130 -1.87 -18.50 -0.03
CA LYS A 130 -2.12 -17.32 0.79
C LYS A 130 -2.49 -16.12 -0.07
N PHE A 131 -3.15 -15.15 0.51
CA PHE A 131 -3.36 -13.83 -0.08
C PHE A 131 -3.42 -12.78 1.03
N ASP A 132 -2.99 -11.57 0.68
CA ASP A 132 -3.02 -10.41 1.56
C ASP A 132 -4.37 -9.71 1.41
N PHE A 133 -5.04 -9.40 2.52
CA PHE A 133 -6.15 -8.44 2.52
C PHE A 133 -5.54 -7.05 2.45
N LYS A 134 -5.13 -6.69 1.24
CA LYS A 134 -4.47 -5.42 0.95
C LYS A 134 -5.32 -4.59 0.01
N ILE A 135 -5.56 -3.35 0.41
CA ILE A 135 -6.24 -2.36 -0.42
C ILE A 135 -5.28 -1.70 -1.41
N GLU A 136 -5.81 -1.29 -2.55
CA GLU A 136 -5.19 -0.31 -3.43
C GLU A 136 -5.98 1.00 -3.29
N PRO A 137 -5.35 2.10 -2.82
CA PRO A 137 -6.06 3.33 -2.47
C PRO A 137 -6.46 4.06 -3.75
N ALA A 138 -7.67 3.78 -4.23
CA ALA A 138 -8.18 4.31 -5.50
C ALA A 138 -8.25 5.85 -5.52
N GLU A 139 -8.31 6.50 -4.35
CA GLU A 139 -8.20 7.94 -4.18
C GLU A 139 -6.84 8.50 -4.67
N LEU A 140 -5.78 7.68 -4.67
CA LEU A 140 -4.47 8.03 -5.24
C LEU A 140 -4.42 7.87 -6.77
N ASP A 141 -5.53 7.49 -7.40
CA ASP A 141 -5.66 7.32 -8.83
C ASP A 141 -6.71 8.27 -9.42
N PRO A 142 -6.32 9.52 -9.76
CA PRO A 142 -7.18 10.48 -10.43
C PRO A 142 -7.91 9.95 -11.66
N TYR A 143 -7.31 9.02 -12.42
CA TYR A 143 -7.98 8.45 -13.58
C TYR A 143 -9.25 7.69 -13.16
N LEU A 144 -9.17 6.86 -12.11
CA LEU A 144 -10.32 6.10 -11.62
C LEU A 144 -11.42 7.03 -11.09
N ILE A 145 -11.05 8.03 -10.29
CA ILE A 145 -12.01 8.98 -9.71
C ILE A 145 -12.72 9.78 -10.83
N ASP A 146 -11.96 10.31 -11.79
CA ASP A 146 -12.52 11.15 -12.87
C ASP A 146 -13.44 10.35 -13.82
N HIS A 147 -13.08 9.09 -14.14
CA HIS A 147 -13.87 8.27 -15.08
C HIS A 147 -15.03 7.52 -14.42
N HIS A 148 -14.99 7.35 -13.09
CA HIS A 148 -15.94 6.52 -12.36
C HIS A 148 -16.57 7.25 -11.16
N GLU A 149 -16.63 8.58 -11.15
CA GLU A 149 -17.21 9.38 -10.06
C GLU A 149 -18.59 8.86 -9.61
N GLY A 150 -19.48 8.54 -10.56
CA GLY A 150 -20.80 7.98 -10.26
C GLY A 150 -20.76 6.62 -9.56
N LEU A 151 -19.78 5.77 -9.90
CA LEU A 151 -19.56 4.48 -9.23
C LEU A 151 -19.05 4.71 -7.80
N PHE A 152 -18.12 5.64 -7.59
CA PHE A 152 -17.66 6.02 -6.25
C PHE A 152 -18.78 6.60 -5.39
N ALA A 153 -19.66 7.43 -5.96
CA ALA A 153 -20.84 7.95 -5.28
C ALA A 153 -21.78 6.84 -4.81
N GLN A 154 -22.06 5.86 -5.68
CA GLN A 154 -22.87 4.70 -5.30
C GLN A 154 -22.17 3.85 -4.23
N ALA A 155 -20.88 3.53 -4.42
CA ALA A 155 -20.11 2.73 -3.49
C ALA A 155 -20.00 3.38 -2.11
N ASN A 156 -19.72 4.68 -2.01
CA ASN A 156 -19.65 5.39 -0.73
C ASN A 156 -21.01 5.40 -0.03
N LYS A 157 -22.09 5.65 -0.77
CA LYS A 157 -23.45 5.63 -0.22
C LYS A 157 -23.80 4.25 0.38
N THR A 158 -23.48 3.17 -0.34
CA THR A 158 -23.77 1.79 0.09
C THR A 158 -22.83 1.32 1.19
N LEU A 159 -21.53 1.56 1.04
CA LEU A 159 -20.47 0.89 1.80
C LEU A 159 -19.86 1.78 2.89
N ILE A 160 -20.18 3.07 2.97
CA ILE A 160 -19.70 3.95 4.05
C ILE A 160 -20.87 4.49 4.88
N HIS A 161 -21.86 5.12 4.23
CA HIS A 161 -22.91 5.85 4.96
C HIS A 161 -24.06 4.99 5.47
N LYS A 162 -24.17 3.74 5.01
CA LYS A 162 -25.31 2.85 5.29
C LYS A 162 -26.66 3.58 5.15
N ASP A 163 -26.87 4.18 3.98
CA ASP A 163 -28.16 4.78 3.67
C ASP A 163 -29.16 3.64 3.36
N ASP A 164 -30.21 3.51 4.18
CA ASP A 164 -31.25 2.47 4.05
C ASP A 164 -32.07 2.60 2.75
N SER A 165 -31.88 3.69 1.99
CA SER A 165 -32.43 3.80 0.64
C SER A 165 -31.71 2.84 -0.31
N GLU A 166 -32.48 1.98 -1.00
CA GLU A 166 -31.98 0.99 -1.98
C GLU A 166 -30.90 1.59 -2.88
N SER A 167 -29.65 1.40 -2.49
CA SER A 167 -28.51 1.82 -3.28
C SER A 167 -28.23 0.67 -4.25
N GLY A 168 -28.46 0.93 -5.54
CA GLY A 168 -28.30 -0.06 -6.60
C GLY A 168 -26.85 -0.48 -6.88
N PHE A 169 -25.93 -0.34 -5.92
CA PHE A 169 -24.53 -0.69 -6.09
C PHE A 169 -24.37 -2.20 -6.25
N ASN A 170 -23.85 -2.61 -7.41
CA ASN A 170 -23.54 -4.00 -7.69
C ASN A 170 -22.11 -4.31 -7.23
N LEU A 171 -21.96 -5.17 -6.21
CA LEU A 171 -20.65 -5.57 -5.65
C LEU A 171 -19.66 -6.10 -6.70
N LYS A 172 -20.12 -6.62 -7.85
CA LYS A 172 -19.23 -7.06 -8.94
C LYS A 172 -18.46 -5.91 -9.57
N ASP A 173 -18.98 -4.69 -9.48
CA ASP A 173 -18.36 -3.49 -10.06
C ASP A 173 -17.28 -2.93 -9.12
N TYR A 174 -17.19 -3.41 -7.87
CA TYR A 174 -16.13 -3.03 -6.93
C TYR A 174 -14.72 -3.33 -7.47
N LYS A 175 -14.57 -4.33 -8.34
CA LYS A 175 -13.30 -4.64 -9.02
C LYS A 175 -12.74 -3.48 -9.87
N VAL A 176 -13.59 -2.53 -10.27
CA VAL A 176 -13.19 -1.32 -10.99
C VAL A 176 -12.54 -0.31 -10.04
N ILE A 177 -13.00 -0.26 -8.78
CA ILE A 177 -12.45 0.60 -7.72
C ILE A 177 -11.16 -0.04 -7.18
N ASP A 178 -11.21 -1.33 -6.85
CA ASP A 178 -10.07 -2.09 -6.34
C ASP A 178 -10.14 -3.53 -6.83
N GLU A 179 -9.26 -3.87 -7.77
CA GLU A 179 -9.20 -5.19 -8.39
C GLU A 179 -8.89 -6.31 -7.37
N ARG A 180 -8.02 -6.03 -6.38
CA ARG A 180 -7.61 -7.04 -5.38
C ARG A 180 -8.79 -7.42 -4.51
N ILE A 181 -9.50 -6.42 -3.99
CA ILE A 181 -10.70 -6.65 -3.19
C ILE A 181 -11.79 -7.29 -4.06
N GLY A 182 -11.95 -6.84 -5.31
CA GLY A 182 -12.84 -7.48 -6.28
C GLY A 182 -12.58 -8.98 -6.45
N ALA A 183 -11.31 -9.39 -6.52
CA ALA A 183 -10.93 -10.80 -6.59
C ALA A 183 -11.23 -11.57 -5.30
N ILE A 184 -11.08 -10.94 -4.12
CA ILE A 184 -11.49 -11.53 -2.83
C ILE A 184 -13.00 -11.75 -2.81
N LEU A 185 -13.79 -10.74 -3.20
CA LEU A 185 -15.26 -10.85 -3.28
C LEU A 185 -15.68 -12.00 -4.21
N GLN A 186 -15.01 -12.17 -5.34
CA GLN A 186 -15.27 -13.30 -6.24
C GLN A 186 -14.91 -14.65 -5.61
N ARG A 187 -13.79 -14.76 -4.87
CA ARG A 187 -13.43 -16.01 -4.17
C ARG A 187 -14.47 -16.38 -3.12
N LEU A 188 -15.00 -15.39 -2.41
CA LEU A 188 -16.06 -15.60 -1.41
C LEU A 188 -17.33 -16.18 -2.02
N ASP A 189 -17.61 -16.06 -3.32
CA ASP A 189 -18.76 -16.73 -3.96
C ASP A 189 -18.65 -18.26 -3.96
N SER A 190 -17.45 -18.81 -3.86
CA SER A 190 -17.18 -20.21 -4.21
C SER A 190 -16.43 -21.02 -3.15
N ASP A 191 -15.88 -20.37 -2.11
CA ASP A 191 -15.11 -21.04 -1.05
C ASP A 191 -15.78 -20.81 0.33
N PRO A 192 -16.68 -21.71 0.78
CA PRO A 192 -17.36 -21.58 2.07
C PRO A 192 -16.41 -21.52 3.27
N LYS A 193 -15.29 -22.25 3.24
CA LYS A 193 -14.30 -22.21 4.32
C LYS A 193 -13.60 -20.85 4.40
N LEU A 194 -13.38 -20.21 3.25
CA LEU A 194 -12.88 -18.83 3.24
C LEU A 194 -13.93 -17.86 3.78
N GLN A 195 -15.22 -18.07 3.46
CA GLN A 195 -16.29 -17.24 4.03
C GLN A 195 -16.27 -17.30 5.56
N GLU A 196 -16.14 -18.49 6.15
CA GLU A 196 -16.05 -18.64 7.61
C GLU A 196 -14.87 -17.85 8.21
N ALA A 197 -13.67 -17.99 7.63
CA ALA A 197 -12.49 -17.25 8.09
C ALA A 197 -12.65 -15.72 7.92
N MET A 198 -13.29 -15.27 6.84
CA MET A 198 -13.57 -13.86 6.59
C MET A 198 -14.64 -13.31 7.55
N ILE A 199 -15.69 -14.07 7.85
CA ILE A 199 -16.71 -13.70 8.84
C ILE A 199 -16.06 -13.51 10.22
N GLU A 200 -15.20 -14.45 10.63
CA GLU A 200 -14.43 -14.35 11.88
C GLU A 200 -13.59 -13.06 11.90
N PHE A 201 -12.79 -12.83 10.86
CA PHE A 201 -11.96 -11.63 10.73
C PHE A 201 -12.77 -10.33 10.83
N LEU A 202 -13.86 -10.20 10.07
CA LEU A 202 -14.67 -8.98 10.02
C LEU A 202 -15.38 -8.70 11.35
N ASN A 203 -15.82 -9.75 12.06
CA ASN A 203 -16.43 -9.60 13.38
C ASN A 203 -15.40 -9.13 14.42
N HIS A 204 -14.21 -9.75 14.46
CA HIS A 204 -13.13 -9.33 15.35
C HIS A 204 -12.66 -7.90 15.03
N TYR A 205 -12.59 -7.54 13.75
CA TYR A 205 -12.25 -6.17 13.35
C TYR A 205 -13.33 -5.18 13.80
N ARG A 206 -14.63 -5.49 13.62
CA ARG A 206 -15.71 -4.63 14.09
C ARG A 206 -15.60 -4.37 15.59
N GLU A 207 -15.37 -5.41 16.38
CA GLU A 207 -15.21 -5.29 17.83
C GLU A 207 -13.98 -4.43 18.17
N PHE A 208 -12.84 -4.70 17.54
CA PHE A 208 -11.61 -3.91 17.74
C PHE A 208 -11.83 -2.42 17.42
N TYR A 209 -12.47 -2.13 16.29
CA TYR A 209 -12.78 -0.76 15.89
C TYR A 209 -13.73 -0.09 16.88
N GLN A 210 -14.78 -0.77 17.34
CA GLN A 210 -15.71 -0.21 18.32
C GLN A 210 -15.04 0.14 19.66
N GLN A 211 -14.03 -0.63 20.07
CA GLN A 211 -13.31 -0.39 21.32
C GLN A 211 -12.21 0.66 21.22
N THR A 212 -11.61 0.83 20.03
CA THR A 212 -10.39 1.64 19.87
C THR A 212 -10.54 2.83 18.92
N ASN A 213 -11.57 2.81 18.07
CA ASN A 213 -11.77 3.69 16.92
C ASN A 213 -10.64 3.62 15.86
N ILE A 214 -9.73 2.63 15.94
CA ILE A 214 -8.59 2.47 15.03
C ILE A 214 -9.00 1.72 13.78
N ILE A 215 -8.64 2.26 12.63
CA ILE A 215 -8.73 1.60 11.33
C ILE A 215 -7.42 0.82 11.12
N LEU A 216 -7.51 -0.51 11.01
CA LEU A 216 -6.36 -1.39 10.79
C LEU A 216 -5.68 -1.10 9.45
N ASP A 217 -4.36 -1.08 9.42
CA ASP A 217 -3.57 -0.85 8.23
C ASP A 217 -3.62 -2.00 7.22
N ALA A 218 -4.53 -1.90 6.27
CA ALA A 218 -4.65 -2.79 5.12
C ALA A 218 -3.78 -2.35 3.91
N MET A 219 -2.89 -1.36 4.05
CA MET A 219 -1.94 -0.99 2.98
C MET A 219 -0.61 -1.74 3.07
N GLY A 220 -0.20 -2.07 4.30
CA GLY A 220 1.05 -2.78 4.56
C GLY A 220 1.02 -4.21 4.03
N PHE A 221 2.13 -4.62 3.42
CA PHE A 221 2.27 -5.96 2.87
C PHE A 221 2.24 -7.02 3.98
N GLU A 222 1.36 -8.01 3.83
CA GLU A 222 1.11 -9.11 4.78
C GLU A 222 0.75 -8.65 6.20
N ASN A 223 0.19 -7.44 6.33
CA ASN A 223 -0.37 -6.99 7.61
C ASN A 223 -1.65 -7.74 7.97
N ILE A 224 -2.42 -8.20 6.98
CA ILE A 224 -3.65 -8.97 7.18
C ILE A 224 -3.60 -10.15 6.21
N LEU A 225 -2.98 -11.24 6.65
CA LEU A 225 -2.67 -12.38 5.79
C LEU A 225 -3.70 -13.50 5.95
N PHE A 226 -4.39 -13.87 4.88
CA PHE A 226 -5.18 -15.10 4.81
C PHE A 226 -4.37 -16.22 4.17
N PHE A 227 -4.38 -17.41 4.76
CA PHE A 227 -3.58 -18.53 4.30
C PHE A 227 -4.24 -19.88 4.59
N LYS A 228 -3.87 -20.92 3.85
CA LYS A 228 -4.18 -22.29 4.24
C LYS A 228 -3.08 -22.86 5.12
N ASP A 229 -3.48 -23.46 6.24
CA ASP A 229 -2.58 -24.20 7.12
C ASP A 229 -2.21 -25.57 6.54
N GLU A 230 -1.49 -26.39 7.31
CA GLU A 230 -1.06 -27.73 6.91
C GLU A 230 -2.22 -28.71 6.68
N SER A 231 -3.38 -28.45 7.29
CA SER A 231 -4.62 -29.23 7.09
C SER A 231 -5.42 -28.77 5.87
N GLY A 232 -5.01 -27.65 5.26
CA GLY A 232 -5.68 -27.05 4.11
C GLY A 232 -6.86 -26.15 4.50
N ASP A 233 -7.01 -25.83 5.78
CA ASP A 233 -8.07 -24.96 6.29
C ASP A 233 -7.64 -23.50 6.23
N TRP A 234 -8.60 -22.62 5.92
CA TRP A 234 -8.35 -21.19 5.86
C TRP A 234 -8.18 -20.62 7.27
N GLN A 235 -7.07 -19.91 7.43
CA GLN A 235 -6.71 -19.17 8.62
C GLN A 235 -6.39 -17.73 8.21
N PHE A 236 -6.33 -16.83 9.20
CA PHE A 236 -5.77 -15.50 8.99
C PHE A 236 -4.82 -15.11 10.13
N LYS A 237 -3.96 -14.13 9.84
CA LYS A 237 -2.97 -13.59 10.76
C LYS A 237 -2.90 -12.07 10.62
N ILE A 238 -2.98 -11.34 11.74
CA ILE A 238 -2.83 -9.89 11.82
C ILE A 238 -1.40 -9.57 12.25
N GLY A 239 -0.67 -8.83 11.40
CA GLY A 239 0.68 -8.35 11.63
C GLY A 239 0.73 -6.96 12.25
N SER A 240 1.62 -6.09 11.75
CA SER A 240 1.74 -4.68 12.20
C SER A 240 0.62 -3.82 11.61
N ALA A 241 -0.61 -4.13 11.97
CA ALA A 241 -1.80 -3.47 11.44
C ALA A 241 -2.22 -2.22 12.25
N ILE A 242 -1.53 -1.87 13.33
CA ILE A 242 -1.85 -0.66 14.11
C ILE A 242 -1.03 0.52 13.58
N LYS A 243 -1.75 1.54 13.09
CA LYS A 243 -1.22 2.85 12.70
C LYS A 243 -1.89 3.96 13.50
N HIS A 244 -1.82 5.19 13.00
CA HIS A 244 -2.49 6.37 13.53
C HIS A 244 -3.88 6.61 12.93
N ASP A 245 -4.31 5.82 11.95
CA ASP A 245 -5.59 6.02 11.26
C ASP A 245 -6.78 5.69 12.17
N THR A 246 -7.69 6.64 12.35
CA THR A 246 -8.87 6.50 13.22
C THR A 246 -10.15 6.99 12.54
N GLY A 247 -11.29 6.45 12.95
CA GLY A 247 -12.60 6.90 12.47
C GLY A 247 -12.92 8.34 12.83
N ALA A 248 -12.64 8.74 14.06
CA ALA A 248 -12.91 10.07 14.58
C ALA A 248 -12.12 11.14 13.83
N TYR A 249 -10.82 10.91 13.59
CA TYR A 249 -10.01 11.85 12.82
C TYR A 249 -10.41 11.86 11.33
N THR A 250 -10.77 10.69 10.76
CA THR A 250 -11.32 10.65 9.39
C THR A 250 -12.57 11.52 9.29
N ASN A 251 -13.49 11.43 10.26
CA ASN A 251 -14.68 12.28 10.31
C ASN A 251 -14.35 13.77 10.43
N GLU A 252 -13.42 14.13 11.32
CA GLU A 252 -12.99 15.52 11.50
C GLU A 252 -12.40 16.10 10.20
N LEU A 253 -11.55 15.32 9.54
CA LEU A 253 -10.93 15.69 8.26
C LEU A 253 -11.99 15.93 7.18
N PHE A 254 -12.91 14.99 6.98
CA PHE A 254 -13.94 15.10 5.95
C PHE A 254 -15.00 16.15 6.29
N ALA A 255 -15.32 16.38 7.56
CA ALA A 255 -16.16 17.50 7.97
C ALA A 255 -15.50 18.85 7.65
N THR A 256 -14.17 18.96 7.83
CA THR A 256 -13.39 20.15 7.50
C THR A 256 -13.36 20.40 5.99
N LEU A 257 -13.14 19.34 5.19
CA LEU A 257 -13.18 19.41 3.73
C LEU A 257 -14.56 19.81 3.20
N ASN A 258 -15.63 19.24 3.76
CA ASN A 258 -17.01 19.56 3.39
C ASN A 258 -17.37 21.02 3.70
N ALA A 259 -16.85 21.56 4.80
CA ALA A 259 -16.98 22.98 5.16
C ALA A 259 -16.13 23.92 4.28
N ASP A 260 -15.55 23.43 3.17
CA ASP A 260 -14.66 24.14 2.26
C ASP A 260 -13.48 24.85 2.98
N SER A 261 -13.05 24.29 4.12
CA SER A 261 -11.91 24.79 4.86
C SER A 261 -10.59 24.22 4.31
N GLU A 262 -9.51 24.99 4.41
CA GLU A 262 -8.20 24.57 3.90
C GLU A 262 -7.64 23.43 4.76
N VAL A 263 -7.29 22.32 4.09
CA VAL A 263 -6.65 21.15 4.71
C VAL A 263 -5.31 20.93 4.05
N ASN A 264 -4.24 20.88 4.85
CA ASN A 264 -2.91 20.59 4.34
C ASN A 264 -2.74 19.08 4.11
N LEU A 265 -3.04 18.61 2.90
CA LEU A 265 -2.84 17.22 2.50
C LEU A 265 -1.36 16.81 2.30
N GLN A 266 -0.40 17.73 2.53
CA GLN A 266 1.02 17.36 2.61
C GLN A 266 1.40 16.84 4.00
N GLU A 267 0.57 17.09 5.02
CA GLU A 267 0.79 16.50 6.34
C GLU A 267 0.49 15.01 6.31
N PHE A 268 1.43 14.22 6.83
CA PHE A 268 1.35 12.76 6.79
C PHE A 268 0.02 12.21 7.36
N PHE A 269 -0.47 12.77 8.47
CA PHE A 269 -1.73 12.35 9.10
C PHE A 269 -2.93 12.63 8.20
N ASN A 270 -3.06 13.85 7.68
CA ASN A 270 -4.14 14.21 6.75
C ASN A 270 -4.11 13.36 5.48
N PHE A 271 -2.90 13.13 4.94
CA PHE A 271 -2.71 12.32 3.75
C PHE A 271 -3.24 10.89 3.94
N THR A 272 -2.80 10.17 4.97
CA THR A 272 -3.25 8.77 5.14
C THR A 272 -4.75 8.68 5.36
N HIS A 273 -5.34 9.61 6.11
CA HIS A 273 -6.78 9.62 6.35
C HIS A 273 -7.59 10.01 5.11
N ALA A 274 -7.08 10.90 4.26
CA ALA A 274 -7.75 11.29 3.03
C ALA A 274 -7.72 10.17 1.98
N TYR A 275 -6.61 9.44 1.88
CA TYR A 275 -6.37 8.51 0.77
C TYR A 275 -6.53 7.03 1.14
N PHE A 276 -6.29 6.63 2.39
CA PHE A 276 -6.28 5.22 2.79
C PHE A 276 -7.54 4.82 3.56
N SER A 277 -8.01 5.65 4.49
CA SER A 277 -9.20 5.35 5.29
C SER A 277 -10.45 5.07 4.44
N PRO A 278 -10.80 5.87 3.41
CA PRO A 278 -11.99 5.60 2.59
C PRO A 278 -11.92 4.25 1.87
N ALA A 279 -10.80 3.94 1.24
CA ALA A 279 -10.57 2.66 0.58
C ALA A 279 -10.67 1.48 1.54
N ASN A 280 -10.12 1.63 2.75
CA ASN A 280 -10.13 0.58 3.76
C ASN A 280 -11.54 0.28 4.28
N ILE A 281 -12.27 1.34 4.67
CA ILE A 281 -13.66 1.25 5.13
C ILE A 281 -14.52 0.58 4.06
N ARG A 282 -14.43 1.03 2.80
CA ARG A 282 -15.17 0.42 1.70
C ARG A 282 -14.82 -1.05 1.49
N ALA A 283 -13.54 -1.42 1.58
CA ALA A 283 -13.09 -2.78 1.33
C ALA A 283 -13.67 -3.76 2.37
N VAL A 284 -13.56 -3.45 3.65
CA VAL A 284 -14.10 -4.31 4.71
C VAL A 284 -15.62 -4.38 4.69
N ASN A 285 -16.29 -3.27 4.38
CA ASN A 285 -17.74 -3.23 4.28
C ASN A 285 -18.27 -3.92 3.02
N ALA A 286 -17.51 -3.91 1.91
CA ALA A 286 -17.83 -4.71 0.73
C ALA A 286 -17.81 -6.21 1.04
N CYS A 287 -16.80 -6.68 1.78
CA CYS A 287 -16.74 -8.07 2.25
C CYS A 287 -17.86 -8.39 3.24
N ALA A 288 -18.18 -7.49 4.17
CA ALA A 288 -19.29 -7.66 5.10
C ALA A 288 -20.63 -7.79 4.36
N MET A 289 -20.92 -6.87 3.43
CA MET A 289 -22.12 -6.89 2.60
C MET A 289 -22.21 -8.18 1.77
N LYS A 290 -21.10 -8.63 1.18
CA LYS A 290 -21.02 -9.90 0.42
C LYS A 290 -21.41 -11.12 1.25
N LEU A 291 -21.11 -11.09 2.54
CA LEU A 291 -21.35 -12.17 3.50
C LEU A 291 -22.67 -12.00 4.28
N GLY A 292 -23.46 -10.97 3.98
CA GLY A 292 -24.71 -10.68 4.69
C GLY A 292 -24.51 -10.22 6.14
N LEU A 293 -23.36 -9.61 6.45
CA LEU A 293 -23.03 -9.05 7.75
C LEU A 293 -23.32 -7.55 7.82
N GLU A 294 -23.52 -7.05 9.04
CA GLU A 294 -23.49 -5.61 9.30
C GLU A 294 -22.13 -4.99 8.93
N PRO A 295 -22.07 -3.72 8.53
CA PRO A 295 -20.80 -3.04 8.27
C PRO A 295 -19.81 -3.15 9.43
N VAL A 296 -18.53 -3.18 9.12
CA VAL A 296 -17.43 -3.18 10.10
C VAL A 296 -17.23 -1.77 10.67
N ILE A 297 -17.28 -0.76 9.81
CA ILE A 297 -17.14 0.67 10.16
C ILE A 297 -18.28 1.43 9.50
N HIS A 298 -19.06 2.20 10.26
CA HIS A 298 -20.32 2.82 9.75
C HIS A 298 -20.63 4.20 10.32
N ASP A 299 -19.80 4.65 11.25
CA ASP A 299 -19.89 5.93 11.95
C ASP A 299 -18.98 6.98 11.30
N VAL A 300 -18.46 6.70 10.10
CA VAL A 300 -17.63 7.62 9.31
C VAL A 300 -18.44 8.19 8.14
N ILE A 301 -18.33 9.50 7.90
CA ILE A 301 -19.02 10.21 6.82
C ILE A 301 -17.98 10.77 5.84
N ILE A 302 -18.01 10.27 4.60
CA ILE A 302 -17.14 10.71 3.49
C ILE A 302 -17.99 11.12 2.28
N ASP A 303 -17.92 12.37 1.82
CA ASP A 303 -18.57 12.79 0.57
C ASP A 303 -17.65 12.49 -0.62
N THR A 304 -18.21 11.89 -1.68
CA THR A 304 -17.49 11.65 -2.93
C THR A 304 -16.95 12.94 -3.55
N LYS A 305 -17.64 14.07 -3.39
CA LYS A 305 -17.15 15.36 -3.87
C LYS A 305 -15.83 15.74 -3.21
N ASP A 306 -15.66 15.42 -1.94
CA ASP A 306 -14.40 15.69 -1.22
C ASP A 306 -13.29 14.77 -1.74
N LEU A 307 -13.59 13.50 -2.04
CA LEU A 307 -12.63 12.58 -2.67
C LEU A 307 -12.17 13.07 -4.06
N VAL A 308 -13.10 13.62 -4.86
CA VAL A 308 -12.77 14.24 -6.16
C VAL A 308 -11.88 15.47 -5.96
N LYS A 309 -12.19 16.35 -5.00
CA LYS A 309 -11.34 17.50 -4.67
C LYS A 309 -9.94 17.05 -4.22
N ILE A 310 -9.87 16.03 -3.37
CA ILE A 310 -8.62 15.46 -2.85
C ILE A 310 -7.76 14.89 -3.98
N SER A 311 -8.33 14.06 -4.87
CA SER A 311 -7.58 13.44 -5.97
C SER A 311 -6.97 14.49 -6.92
N GLN A 312 -7.63 15.63 -7.08
CA GLN A 312 -7.14 16.76 -7.89
C GLN A 312 -5.97 17.52 -7.25
N GLN A 313 -5.76 17.39 -5.93
CA GLN A 313 -4.66 18.00 -5.18
C GLN A 313 -3.35 17.19 -5.21
N LEU A 314 -3.37 15.98 -5.78
CA LEU A 314 -2.14 15.23 -6.05
C LEU A 314 -1.20 16.01 -6.95
N SER A 315 0.10 15.72 -6.84
CA SER A 315 1.09 16.41 -7.66
C SER A 315 0.82 16.17 -9.14
N LEU A 316 1.31 17.09 -9.98
CA LEU A 316 1.19 16.93 -11.42
C LEU A 316 1.84 15.62 -11.90
N ALA A 317 2.93 15.19 -11.26
CA ALA A 317 3.63 13.95 -11.61
C ALA A 317 2.82 12.71 -11.21
N GLU A 318 2.21 12.70 -10.02
CA GLU A 318 1.31 11.65 -9.56
C GLU A 318 0.08 11.52 -10.47
N ARG A 319 -0.52 12.66 -10.82
CA ARG A 319 -1.64 12.72 -11.78
C ARG A 319 -1.23 12.18 -13.15
N MET A 320 -0.11 12.62 -13.71
CA MET A 320 0.40 12.09 -15.00
C MET A 320 0.60 10.57 -14.95
N LEU A 321 1.17 10.06 -13.85
CA LEU A 321 1.37 8.63 -13.67
C LEU A 321 0.05 7.85 -13.62
N ALA A 322 -0.96 8.37 -12.92
CA ALA A 322 -2.28 7.74 -12.88
C ALA A 322 -2.85 7.52 -14.29
N TYR A 323 -2.90 8.58 -15.11
CA TYR A 323 -3.37 8.46 -16.49
C TYR A 323 -2.49 7.51 -17.35
N ALA A 324 -1.17 7.53 -17.17
CA ALA A 324 -0.26 6.63 -17.87
C ALA A 324 -0.49 5.15 -17.52
N LYS A 325 -0.74 4.82 -16.25
CA LYS A 325 -1.03 3.45 -15.79
C LYS A 325 -2.21 2.83 -16.53
N HIS A 326 -3.23 3.64 -16.82
CA HIS A 326 -4.45 3.23 -17.54
C HIS A 326 -4.35 3.40 -19.06
N GLY A 327 -3.17 3.78 -19.59
CA GLY A 327 -2.94 3.91 -21.03
C GLY A 327 -3.49 5.19 -21.65
N ASP A 328 -3.99 6.14 -20.85
CA ASP A 328 -4.44 7.45 -21.33
C ASP A 328 -3.25 8.42 -21.48
N PHE A 329 -2.43 8.17 -22.49
CA PHE A 329 -1.30 9.03 -22.83
C PHE A 329 -1.72 10.39 -23.38
N THR A 330 -2.96 10.53 -23.86
CA THR A 330 -3.48 11.82 -24.36
C THR A 330 -3.63 12.80 -23.22
N LYS A 331 -4.33 12.40 -22.14
CA LYS A 331 -4.50 13.25 -20.97
C LYS A 331 -3.20 13.43 -20.20
N MET A 332 -2.38 12.40 -20.08
CA MET A 332 -1.04 12.51 -19.51
C MET A 332 -0.20 13.57 -20.25
N HIS A 333 -0.16 13.51 -21.59
CA HIS A 333 0.60 14.47 -22.39
C HIS A 333 0.04 15.90 -22.30
N THR A 334 -1.29 16.04 -22.20
CA THR A 334 -1.94 17.33 -21.96
C THR A 334 -1.45 17.95 -20.66
N ILE A 335 -1.44 17.18 -19.57
CA ILE A 335 -0.94 17.65 -18.26
C ILE A 335 0.53 18.05 -18.36
N LEU A 336 1.36 17.24 -19.04
CA LEU A 336 2.79 17.50 -19.23
C LEU A 336 3.05 18.81 -19.97
N GLU A 337 2.42 19.02 -21.13
CA GLU A 337 2.67 20.22 -21.95
C GLU A 337 2.15 21.50 -21.32
N GLU A 338 0.95 21.46 -20.72
CA GLU A 338 0.34 22.62 -20.06
C GLU A 338 1.09 23.06 -18.80
N ASN A 339 1.87 22.16 -18.18
CA ASN A 339 2.51 22.42 -16.89
C ASN A 339 4.02 22.17 -16.87
N LYS A 340 4.68 22.02 -18.02
CA LYS A 340 6.13 21.74 -18.10
C LYS A 340 7.00 22.73 -17.32
N ASP A 341 6.59 23.99 -17.24
CA ASP A 341 7.33 25.04 -16.53
C ASP A 341 7.15 24.97 -15.00
N LYS A 342 6.18 24.19 -14.51
CA LYS A 342 5.93 23.94 -13.08
C LYS A 342 6.55 22.61 -12.62
N LEU A 343 6.76 21.68 -13.55
CA LEU A 343 7.31 20.37 -13.27
C LEU A 343 8.81 20.44 -12.96
N ASN A 344 9.25 19.62 -12.00
CA ASN A 344 10.64 19.53 -11.59
C ASN A 344 10.90 18.17 -10.92
N PHE A 345 12.18 17.78 -10.84
CA PHE A 345 12.63 16.67 -10.01
C PHE A 345 12.80 17.20 -8.58
N ASN A 346 11.98 16.72 -7.65
CA ASN A 346 12.04 17.05 -6.24
C ASN A 346 11.80 15.81 -5.39
N LEU A 347 11.95 15.92 -4.07
CA LEU A 347 11.79 14.81 -3.14
C LEU A 347 10.42 14.12 -3.21
N LYS A 348 9.36 14.88 -3.49
CA LYS A 348 7.99 14.36 -3.54
C LYS A 348 7.73 13.53 -4.79
N ASP A 349 8.23 13.96 -5.94
CA ASP A 349 7.70 13.53 -7.25
C ASP A 349 8.71 12.86 -8.17
N PHE A 350 10.00 12.86 -7.82
CA PHE A 350 11.07 12.38 -8.72
C PHE A 350 10.85 10.94 -9.23
N TRP A 351 10.23 10.10 -8.41
CA TRP A 351 9.97 8.68 -8.69
C TRP A 351 8.89 8.45 -9.75
N ALA A 352 7.98 9.39 -9.98
CA ALA A 352 6.86 9.19 -10.91
C ALA A 352 7.33 9.19 -12.37
N TYR A 353 8.34 9.99 -12.71
CA TYR A 353 8.86 10.12 -14.08
C TYR A 353 9.41 8.82 -14.70
N PRO A 354 10.27 8.04 -14.04
CA PRO A 354 10.70 6.75 -14.57
C PRO A 354 9.54 5.75 -14.67
N LEU A 355 8.58 5.78 -13.74
CA LEU A 355 7.41 4.89 -13.82
C LEU A 355 6.52 5.21 -15.02
N ILE A 356 6.28 6.49 -15.33
CA ILE A 356 5.58 6.88 -16.57
C ILE A 356 6.35 6.36 -17.80
N ALA A 357 7.69 6.43 -17.78
CA ALA A 357 8.50 5.89 -18.88
C ALA A 357 8.35 4.37 -19.04
N ASP A 358 8.13 3.64 -17.95
CA ASP A 358 7.84 2.21 -17.96
C ASP A 358 6.46 1.92 -18.53
N GLU A 359 5.45 2.72 -18.19
CA GLU A 359 4.10 2.59 -18.75
C GLU A 359 4.08 2.80 -20.28
N TYR A 360 4.90 3.70 -20.82
CA TYR A 360 5.08 3.82 -22.29
C TYR A 360 5.51 2.49 -22.95
N ILE A 361 6.42 1.75 -22.31
CA ILE A 361 6.91 0.47 -22.80
C ILE A 361 5.83 -0.61 -22.63
N LYS A 362 5.23 -0.67 -21.43
CA LYS A 362 4.21 -1.66 -21.07
C LYS A 362 2.99 -1.60 -22.00
N HIS A 363 2.55 -0.40 -22.36
CA HIS A 363 1.42 -0.18 -23.27
C HIS A 363 1.80 -0.15 -24.76
N GLY A 364 3.05 -0.47 -25.11
CA GLY A 364 3.49 -0.58 -26.50
C GLY A 364 3.35 0.72 -27.31
N ARG A 365 3.52 1.88 -26.67
CA ARG A 365 3.31 3.18 -27.31
C ARG A 365 4.34 3.46 -28.41
N PRO A 366 4.00 4.24 -29.45
CA PRO A 366 4.92 4.57 -30.53
C PRO A 366 6.23 5.19 -30.05
N ALA A 367 7.36 4.77 -30.63
CA ALA A 367 8.70 5.23 -30.26
C ALA A 367 8.86 6.77 -30.33
N ARG A 368 8.11 7.43 -31.22
CA ARG A 368 8.08 8.90 -31.35
C ARG A 368 7.43 9.57 -30.14
N GLU A 369 6.32 9.03 -29.64
CA GLU A 369 5.66 9.57 -28.44
C GLU A 369 6.56 9.42 -27.22
N PHE A 370 7.17 8.24 -27.07
CA PHE A 370 8.09 7.99 -25.97
C PHE A 370 9.35 8.88 -26.05
N SER A 371 9.88 9.11 -27.25
CA SER A 371 10.99 10.05 -27.47
C SER A 371 10.61 11.47 -27.06
N ASN A 372 9.38 11.92 -27.37
CA ASN A 372 8.92 13.25 -26.96
C ASN A 372 8.83 13.39 -25.44
N TYR A 373 8.25 12.40 -24.76
CA TYR A 373 8.20 12.35 -23.29
C TYR A 373 9.59 12.43 -22.67
N LEU A 374 10.53 11.56 -23.10
CA LEU A 374 11.90 11.55 -22.59
C LEU A 374 12.61 12.88 -22.86
N LYS A 375 12.40 13.49 -24.02
CA LYS A 375 12.97 14.79 -24.36
C LYS A 375 12.53 15.86 -23.35
N ILE A 376 11.23 15.99 -23.08
CA ILE A 376 10.70 16.99 -22.14
C ILE A 376 11.21 16.72 -20.72
N VAL A 377 11.02 15.49 -20.23
CA VAL A 377 11.35 15.14 -18.84
C VAL A 377 12.86 15.22 -18.57
N SER A 378 13.70 14.85 -19.54
CA SER A 378 15.16 15.00 -19.41
C SER A 378 15.61 16.47 -19.24
N GLN A 379 14.78 17.45 -19.58
CA GLN A 379 15.08 18.88 -19.48
C GLN A 379 14.49 19.56 -18.24
N LEU A 380 13.63 18.88 -17.48
CA LEU A 380 13.03 19.47 -16.27
C LEU A 380 14.09 19.87 -15.23
N PRO A 381 13.92 20.99 -14.52
CA PRO A 381 14.82 21.42 -13.47
C PRO A 381 14.82 20.45 -12.28
N VAL A 382 15.87 20.55 -11.44
CA VAL A 382 16.05 19.72 -10.25
C VAL A 382 16.08 20.61 -9.01
N ASN A 383 15.23 20.30 -8.03
CA ASN A 383 15.15 20.95 -6.72
C ASN A 383 15.63 19.94 -5.66
N LEU A 384 16.81 20.19 -5.09
CA LEU A 384 17.43 19.27 -4.15
C LEU A 384 17.09 19.63 -2.69
N PRO A 385 16.79 18.62 -1.85
CA PRO A 385 16.71 18.82 -0.40
C PRO A 385 18.11 19.00 0.20
N GLU A 386 18.17 19.50 1.44
CA GLU A 386 19.43 19.65 2.18
C GLU A 386 20.08 18.30 2.53
N ASN A 387 19.28 17.24 2.65
CA ASN A 387 19.77 15.90 2.96
C ASN A 387 20.52 15.32 1.75
N GLU A 388 21.83 15.07 1.90
CA GLU A 388 22.70 14.60 0.82
C GLU A 388 22.27 13.25 0.21
N GLU A 389 21.81 12.30 1.03
CA GLU A 389 21.35 10.99 0.55
C GLU A 389 20.10 11.13 -0.34
N GLN A 390 19.13 11.93 0.10
CA GLN A 390 17.92 12.22 -0.67
C GLN A 390 18.23 13.04 -1.93
N ALA A 391 19.14 14.01 -1.84
CA ALA A 391 19.59 14.79 -2.98
C ALA A 391 20.25 13.91 -4.04
N GLN A 392 21.10 12.96 -3.61
CA GLN A 392 21.73 12.00 -4.50
C GLN A 392 20.69 11.09 -5.18
N GLN A 393 19.69 10.60 -4.45
CA GLN A 393 18.60 9.78 -5.03
C GLN A 393 17.86 10.52 -6.15
N ILE A 394 17.53 11.80 -5.96
CA ILE A 394 16.86 12.61 -6.98
C ILE A 394 17.74 12.79 -8.21
N GLN A 395 19.05 13.06 -8.01
CA GLN A 395 20.02 13.17 -9.10
C GLN A 395 20.17 11.85 -9.88
N ASP A 396 20.25 10.72 -9.18
CA ASP A 396 20.38 9.40 -9.80
C ASP A 396 19.19 9.09 -10.72
N VAL A 397 17.96 9.40 -10.27
CA VAL A 397 16.77 9.22 -11.09
C VAL A 397 16.74 10.17 -12.28
N LYS A 398 17.19 11.42 -12.11
CA LYS A 398 17.33 12.35 -13.23
C LYS A 398 18.31 11.82 -14.28
N MET A 399 19.48 11.33 -13.84
CA MET A 399 20.49 10.73 -14.72
C MET A 399 19.93 9.49 -15.44
N ALA A 400 19.20 8.63 -14.74
CA ALA A 400 18.58 7.46 -15.34
C ALA A 400 17.61 7.81 -16.50
N ILE A 401 16.85 8.90 -16.39
CA ILE A 401 16.01 9.40 -17.49
C ILE A 401 16.85 9.88 -18.68
N VAL A 402 17.95 10.60 -18.42
CA VAL A 402 18.87 11.09 -19.47
C VAL A 402 19.54 9.91 -20.19
N ASP A 403 19.98 8.91 -19.45
CA ASP A 403 20.59 7.70 -20.01
C ASP A 403 19.58 6.91 -20.85
N ARG A 404 18.35 6.74 -20.34
CA ARG A 404 17.26 6.09 -21.07
C ARG A 404 16.95 6.79 -22.38
N LYS A 405 16.92 8.13 -22.38
CA LYS A 405 16.80 8.94 -23.61
C LYS A 405 17.96 8.67 -24.56
N THR A 406 19.19 8.68 -24.08
CA THR A 406 20.38 8.45 -24.91
C THR A 406 20.36 7.07 -25.56
N VAL A 407 19.97 6.03 -24.82
CA VAL A 407 19.82 4.66 -25.35
C VAL A 407 18.70 4.59 -26.37
N HIS A 408 17.54 5.20 -26.08
CA HIS A 408 16.39 5.23 -26.99
C HIS A 408 16.70 5.95 -28.30
N ASP A 409 17.38 7.10 -28.25
CA ASP A 409 17.77 7.86 -29.43
C ASP A 409 18.77 7.08 -30.30
N LYS A 410 19.75 6.39 -29.68
CA LYS A 410 20.69 5.50 -30.39
C LYS A 410 19.96 4.35 -31.08
N LYS A 411 19.01 3.71 -30.39
CA LYS A 411 18.21 2.61 -30.95
C LYS A 411 17.34 3.08 -32.12
N THR A 412 16.73 4.25 -31.98
CA THR A 412 15.89 4.85 -33.03
C THR A 412 16.73 5.21 -34.25
N ARG A 413 17.89 5.86 -34.07
CA ARG A 413 18.82 6.17 -35.16
C ARG A 413 19.30 4.91 -35.89
N LEU A 414 19.70 3.87 -35.15
CA LEU A 414 20.12 2.60 -35.74
C LEU A 414 18.99 1.97 -36.55
N HIS A 415 17.75 2.01 -36.06
CA HIS A 415 16.59 1.51 -36.80
C HIS A 415 16.35 2.30 -38.10
N GLU A 416 16.47 3.63 -38.06
CA GLU A 416 16.36 4.48 -39.25
C GLU A 416 17.49 4.21 -40.27
N GLU A 417 18.72 4.04 -39.81
CA GLU A 417 19.88 3.67 -40.64
C GLU A 417 19.66 2.29 -41.30
N LEU A 418 19.22 1.29 -40.54
CA LEU A 418 18.93 -0.04 -41.08
C LEU A 418 17.78 0.00 -42.10
N LYS A 419 16.73 0.79 -41.84
CA LYS A 419 15.61 0.98 -42.78
C LYS A 419 16.06 1.66 -44.07
N ALA A 420 17.02 2.58 -44.00
CA ALA A 420 17.60 3.25 -45.16
C ALA A 420 18.54 2.34 -45.97
N ILE A 421 19.26 1.41 -45.32
CA ILE A 421 20.19 0.46 -45.97
C ILE A 421 19.46 -0.74 -46.60
N LEU A 422 18.29 -1.13 -46.07
CA LEU A 422 17.49 -2.27 -46.54
C LEU A 422 16.15 -1.87 -47.19
N PRO A 423 16.12 -1.07 -48.27
CA PRO A 423 14.86 -0.74 -48.94
C PRO A 423 14.24 -1.93 -49.72
N LYS A 424 14.94 -3.08 -49.82
CA LYS A 424 14.58 -4.21 -50.71
C LYS A 424 13.94 -5.43 -50.03
N PHE A 425 13.52 -5.35 -48.76
CA PHE A 425 12.75 -6.42 -48.11
C PHE A 425 11.24 -6.10 -47.98
N SER A 426 10.75 -5.06 -48.67
CA SER A 426 9.31 -4.76 -48.77
C SER A 426 8.51 -5.71 -49.66
N ILE A 427 9.15 -6.70 -50.31
CA ILE A 427 8.47 -7.69 -51.16
C ILE A 427 7.82 -8.83 -50.33
N TRP A 428 8.15 -8.97 -49.04
CA TRP A 428 7.52 -10.00 -48.18
C TRP A 428 6.45 -9.45 -47.22
N ALA A 429 6.30 -8.13 -47.10
CA ALA A 429 5.21 -7.54 -46.30
C ALA A 429 3.87 -7.53 -47.04
N SER A 430 3.87 -7.51 -48.38
CA SER A 430 2.65 -7.52 -49.20
C SER A 430 1.95 -8.89 -49.29
N LEU A 431 2.46 -9.94 -48.63
CA LEU A 431 1.82 -11.26 -48.57
C LEU A 431 1.10 -11.53 -47.23
N ASN A 432 1.16 -10.62 -46.25
CA ASN A 432 0.49 -10.78 -44.95
C ASN A 432 -0.51 -9.67 -44.61
N GLU A 433 -0.67 -8.63 -45.45
CA GLU A 433 -1.67 -7.56 -45.21
C GLU A 433 -3.13 -7.97 -45.52
N GLU A 434 -3.39 -9.20 -46.01
CA GLU A 434 -4.76 -9.71 -46.21
C GLU A 434 -5.31 -10.57 -45.05
N LYS A 435 -4.64 -10.62 -43.88
CA LYS A 435 -5.15 -11.35 -42.70
C LYS A 435 -5.34 -10.52 -41.43
N GLU A 436 -5.42 -9.19 -41.52
CA GLU A 436 -5.85 -8.33 -40.42
C GLU A 436 -7.32 -7.90 -40.52
N SER A 437 -8.17 -8.71 -41.14
CA SER A 437 -9.61 -8.64 -40.87
C SER A 437 -10.13 -10.03 -40.54
N LYS A 438 -10.56 -10.16 -39.27
CA LYS A 438 -11.33 -11.24 -38.64
C LYS A 438 -10.54 -12.20 -37.72
N ASN A 439 -11.16 -12.34 -36.54
CA ASN A 439 -10.91 -13.26 -35.44
C ASN A 439 -9.74 -12.89 -34.52
N GLU A 440 -9.81 -12.94 -33.19
CA GLU A 440 -10.85 -13.08 -32.15
C GLU A 440 -10.03 -13.07 -30.84
N ASP A 441 -10.66 -12.70 -29.72
CA ASP A 441 -10.08 -12.71 -28.36
C ASP A 441 -9.14 -13.89 -28.09
N ILE A 442 -7.87 -13.61 -27.83
CA ILE A 442 -7.01 -14.47 -27.01
C ILE A 442 -6.17 -13.58 -26.10
N THR A 443 -6.66 -13.38 -24.88
CA THR A 443 -5.93 -12.82 -23.75
C THR A 443 -4.81 -13.79 -23.33
N PRO A 444 -3.52 -13.40 -23.36
CA PRO A 444 -2.48 -14.21 -22.74
C PRO A 444 -2.42 -13.86 -21.25
N HIS A 445 -2.83 -14.82 -20.41
CA HIS A 445 -2.50 -14.84 -18.99
C HIS A 445 -0.98 -14.76 -18.80
N PHE A 446 -0.50 -13.66 -18.21
CA PHE A 446 0.81 -13.63 -17.59
C PHE A 446 0.68 -13.58 -16.07
N LYS A 447 1.02 -14.72 -15.46
CA LYS A 447 1.37 -14.85 -14.05
C LYS A 447 2.60 -13.98 -13.78
N ASN A 448 2.50 -13.04 -12.86
CA ASN A 448 3.67 -12.48 -12.20
C ASN A 448 3.75 -13.01 -10.78
N TYR A 449 4.95 -13.49 -10.45
CA TYR A 449 5.39 -14.01 -9.17
C TYR A 449 5.55 -12.92 -8.13
#